data_AF-A0AAE0MAA8-F1
#
_entry.id   AF-A0AAE0MAA8-F1
#
_cell.length_a   1.000
_cell.length_b   1.000
_cell.length_c   1.000
_cell.angle_alpha   90.00
_cell.angle_beta   90.00
_cell.angle_gamma   90.00
#
_symmetry.space_group_name_H-M   'P 1'
#
loop_
_entity.id
_entity.type
_entity.pdbx_description
1 polymer ?
#
loop_
_entity_poly.entity_id
_entity_poly.type
_entity_poly.pdbx_seq_one_letter_code
_entity_poly.pdbx_strand_id
1 'polypeptide(L)'
;MPRHPWQDESPILPPSHITARIPRFPEHGAHNCSTHQHSFPAPPLAACSTCLATLPSTHLHFLPCGHSLCRHCLGRKVLDIRDSVVVNLPHLQSRLMEISRMDRRKAALIRKYGPQAALLADIAVFAQARAERMVVVYSLMGMTCCGRDMQLGTFMRCMRPEVSRELWLLLHWVEDPFDGHRACGWPDCRALIPACCEWLNEKEESRWYCVTCRANSQATVHGLIREQTRFPFLPRGHPGLFPAR
;
A
#
# COMPACT_ATOMS: atom_id res chain seq x y z
N MET A 1 -39.54 17.32 -13.05
CA MET A 1 -38.98 16.00 -12.69
C MET A 1 -37.97 16.19 -11.58
N PRO A 2 -38.09 15.48 -10.45
CA PRO A 2 -37.13 15.61 -9.35
C PRO A 2 -35.78 15.04 -9.82
N ARG A 3 -34.72 15.84 -9.71
CA ARG A 3 -33.35 15.38 -9.98
C ARG A 3 -33.02 14.23 -9.03
N HIS A 4 -32.43 13.16 -9.56
CA HIS A 4 -31.89 12.11 -8.70
C HIS A 4 -30.76 12.73 -7.85
N PRO A 5 -30.73 12.50 -6.52
CA PRO A 5 -29.75 13.12 -5.61
C PRO A 5 -28.29 12.69 -5.85
N TRP A 6 -28.02 11.86 -6.85
CA TRP A 6 -26.69 11.33 -7.18
C TRP A 6 -26.09 11.95 -8.45
N GLN A 7 -26.76 12.91 -9.10
CA GLN A 7 -26.40 13.36 -10.45
C GLN A 7 -25.49 14.61 -10.53
N ASP A 8 -25.13 15.26 -9.41
CA ASP A 8 -24.41 16.55 -9.46
C ASP A 8 -23.21 16.68 -8.51
N GLU A 9 -22.78 15.60 -7.85
CA GLU A 9 -21.59 15.67 -6.98
C GLU A 9 -20.36 15.11 -7.71
N SER A 10 -19.72 15.98 -8.49
CA SER A 10 -18.35 15.74 -8.92
C SER A 10 -17.50 15.41 -7.69
N PRO A 11 -16.57 14.43 -7.76
CA PRO A 11 -15.73 14.09 -6.62
C PRO A 11 -15.00 15.33 -6.10
N ILE A 12 -15.27 15.69 -4.85
CA ILE A 12 -14.50 16.71 -4.12
C ILE A 12 -13.02 16.32 -4.14
N LEU A 13 -12.16 17.23 -4.61
CA LEU A 13 -10.72 16.98 -4.56
C LEU A 13 -10.26 16.95 -3.09
N PRO A 14 -9.39 16.01 -2.72
CA PRO A 14 -8.85 15.98 -1.36
C PRO A 14 -8.04 17.25 -1.09
N PRO A 15 -7.99 17.72 0.16
CA PRO A 15 -7.15 18.85 0.54
C PRO A 15 -5.69 18.67 0.11
N SER A 16 -4.96 19.78 -0.07
CA SER A 16 -3.57 19.78 -0.52
C SER A 16 -2.66 18.91 0.36
N HIS A 17 -2.86 18.92 1.68
CA HIS A 17 -2.08 18.13 2.63
C HIS A 17 -2.33 16.61 2.52
N ILE A 18 -3.49 16.19 2.03
CA ILE A 18 -3.79 14.79 1.70
C ILE A 18 -3.18 14.44 0.35
N THR A 19 -3.38 15.28 -0.65
CA THR A 19 -2.81 15.11 -1.98
C THR A 19 -1.28 14.98 -1.93
N ALA A 20 -0.61 15.73 -1.06
CA ALA A 20 0.84 15.68 -0.87
C ALA A 20 1.36 14.32 -0.33
N ARG A 21 0.49 13.50 0.27
CA ARG A 21 0.83 12.16 0.79
C ARG A 21 0.64 11.06 -0.26
N ILE A 22 -0.08 11.36 -1.34
CA ILE A 22 -0.34 10.41 -2.42
C ILE A 22 0.76 10.55 -3.46
N PRO A 23 1.49 9.47 -3.80
CA PRO A 23 2.49 9.53 -4.86
C PRO A 23 1.90 10.01 -6.18
N ARG A 24 2.66 10.80 -6.95
CA ARG A 24 2.27 11.27 -8.28
C ARG A 24 2.45 10.14 -9.31
N PHE A 25 1.61 9.12 -9.23
CA PHE A 25 1.70 7.92 -10.08
C PHE A 25 1.84 8.22 -11.59
N PRO A 26 1.17 9.23 -12.19
CA PRO A 26 1.36 9.55 -13.61
C PRO A 26 2.79 9.94 -13.99
N GLU A 27 3.60 10.43 -13.03
CA GLU A 27 5.01 10.77 -13.22
C GLU A 27 5.94 9.55 -13.04
N HIS A 28 5.40 8.36 -12.73
CA HIS A 28 6.20 7.14 -12.55
C HIS A 28 6.43 6.44 -13.90
N GLY A 29 7.55 5.74 -14.02
CA GLY A 29 7.85 4.93 -15.19
C GLY A 29 9.34 4.80 -15.51
N ALA A 30 9.59 4.32 -16.73
CA ALA A 30 10.90 3.99 -17.28
C ALA A 30 11.94 5.11 -17.16
N HIS A 31 11.51 6.36 -17.32
CA HIS A 31 12.37 7.54 -17.32
C HIS A 31 12.98 7.83 -15.94
N ASN A 32 12.46 7.23 -14.87
CA ASN A 32 13.03 7.36 -13.52
C ASN A 32 14.09 6.28 -13.20
N CYS A 33 14.35 5.30 -14.07
CA CYS A 33 15.30 4.21 -13.76
C CYS A 33 16.77 4.66 -13.71
N SER A 34 17.14 5.76 -14.38
CA SER A 34 18.52 6.22 -14.34
C SER A 34 18.86 7.05 -13.09
N THR A 35 17.88 7.34 -12.23
CA THR A 35 18.04 8.30 -11.12
C THR A 35 18.02 7.64 -9.74
N HIS A 36 17.79 6.33 -9.62
CA HIS A 36 17.87 5.66 -8.32
C HIS A 36 19.32 5.40 -7.93
N GLN A 37 19.68 5.80 -6.70
CA GLN A 37 21.01 5.56 -6.15
C GLN A 37 21.20 4.06 -5.91
N HIS A 38 22.28 3.51 -6.44
CA HIS A 38 22.72 2.18 -6.07
C HIS A 38 23.43 2.26 -4.72
N SER A 39 22.91 1.57 -3.70
CA SER A 39 23.57 1.49 -2.39
C SER A 39 24.90 0.72 -2.43
N PHE A 40 25.21 0.08 -3.56
CA PHE A 40 26.40 -0.75 -3.75
C PHE A 40 27.09 -0.40 -5.08
N PRO A 41 28.42 -0.55 -5.16
CA PRO A 41 29.13 -0.48 -6.43
C PRO A 41 28.61 -1.60 -7.35
N ALA A 42 27.77 -1.23 -8.30
CA ALA A 42 27.21 -2.15 -9.27
C ALA A 42 28.20 -2.33 -10.44
N PRO A 43 28.43 -3.56 -10.93
CA PRO A 43 29.16 -3.75 -12.16
C PRO A 43 28.42 -3.04 -13.31
N PRO A 44 29.12 -2.64 -14.39
CA PRO A 44 28.52 -1.91 -15.50
C PRO A 44 27.38 -2.70 -16.17
N LEU A 45 27.50 -4.03 -16.18
CA LEU A 45 26.49 -4.98 -16.62
C LEU A 45 26.23 -5.98 -15.50
N ALA A 46 24.97 -6.35 -15.30
CA ALA A 46 24.59 -7.47 -14.44
C ALA A 46 23.39 -8.21 -15.04
N ALA A 47 23.14 -9.43 -14.55
CA ALA A 47 22.00 -10.22 -14.96
C ALA A 47 20.80 -10.00 -14.02
N CYS A 48 19.62 -9.85 -14.60
CA CYS A 48 18.36 -9.94 -13.85
C CYS A 48 18.24 -11.34 -13.22
N SER A 49 18.02 -11.41 -11.91
CA SER A 49 17.92 -12.67 -11.17
C SER A 49 16.68 -13.51 -11.53
N THR A 50 15.72 -12.94 -12.27
CA THR A 50 14.51 -13.64 -12.70
C THR A 50 14.56 -14.07 -14.16
N CYS A 51 14.79 -13.14 -15.09
CA CYS A 51 14.78 -13.45 -16.52
C CYS A 51 16.17 -13.70 -17.12
N LEU A 52 17.23 -13.61 -16.31
CA LEU A 52 18.63 -13.82 -16.70
C LEU A 52 19.17 -12.86 -17.78
N ALA A 53 18.37 -11.89 -18.24
CA ALA A 53 18.81 -10.88 -19.19
C ALA A 53 19.95 -10.04 -18.59
N THR A 54 21.05 -9.94 -19.33
CA THR A 54 22.18 -9.06 -19.01
C THR A 54 21.86 -7.64 -19.46
N LEU A 55 21.86 -6.71 -18.52
CA LEU A 55 21.47 -5.32 -18.73
C LEU A 55 22.48 -4.38 -18.07
N PRO A 56 22.55 -3.11 -18.51
CA PRO A 56 23.27 -2.10 -17.75
C PRO A 56 22.68 -1.95 -16.34
N SER A 57 23.54 -1.69 -15.36
CA SER A 57 23.13 -1.52 -13.96
C SER A 57 22.05 -0.46 -13.77
N THR A 58 22.04 0.59 -14.59
CA THR A 58 21.02 1.64 -14.65
C THR A 58 19.61 1.14 -15.01
N HIS A 59 19.49 -0.08 -15.55
CA HIS A 59 18.21 -0.73 -15.86
C HIS A 59 17.81 -1.80 -14.84
N LEU A 60 18.62 -1.98 -13.79
CA LEU A 60 18.45 -2.98 -12.76
C LEU A 60 18.17 -2.34 -11.39
N HIS A 61 17.37 -3.05 -10.59
CA HIS A 61 16.99 -2.66 -9.25
C HIS A 61 17.58 -3.69 -8.29
N PHE A 62 18.61 -3.27 -7.55
CA PHE A 62 19.38 -4.15 -6.67
C PHE A 62 18.66 -4.30 -5.32
N LEU A 63 18.30 -5.53 -4.99
CA LEU A 63 17.62 -5.88 -3.75
C LEU A 63 18.63 -5.97 -2.59
N PRO A 64 18.19 -5.81 -1.32
CA PRO A 64 19.07 -5.90 -0.15
C PRO A 64 19.78 -7.25 0.08
N CYS A 65 19.37 -8.30 -0.64
CA CYS A 65 20.01 -9.61 -0.65
C CYS A 65 21.11 -9.76 -1.71
N GLY A 66 21.33 -8.76 -2.56
CA GLY A 66 22.30 -8.77 -3.66
C GLY A 66 21.74 -9.21 -5.02
N HIS A 67 20.53 -9.79 -5.07
CA HIS A 67 19.83 -10.04 -6.33
C HIS A 67 19.42 -8.75 -7.03
N SER A 68 19.15 -8.82 -8.33
CA SER A 68 18.72 -7.66 -9.12
C SER A 68 17.52 -7.98 -10.00
N LEU A 69 16.61 -7.02 -10.15
CA LEU A 69 15.45 -7.14 -11.02
C LEU A 69 15.48 -6.09 -12.12
N CYS A 70 15.28 -6.52 -13.38
CA CYS A 70 14.97 -5.57 -14.44
C CYS A 70 13.58 -4.95 -14.21
N ARG A 71 13.31 -3.79 -14.82
CA ARG A 71 12.02 -3.09 -14.67
C ARG A 71 10.81 -3.99 -14.96
N HIS A 72 10.91 -4.86 -15.97
CA HIS A 72 9.83 -5.77 -16.33
C HIS A 72 9.55 -6.79 -15.22
N CYS A 73 10.60 -7.49 -14.74
CA CYS A 73 10.48 -8.45 -13.63
C CYS A 73 10.08 -7.79 -12.32
N LEU A 74 10.52 -6.56 -12.06
CA LEU A 74 10.07 -5.77 -10.92
C LEU A 74 8.55 -5.55 -10.96
N GLY A 75 8.02 -5.14 -12.12
CA GLY A 75 6.58 -4.96 -12.28
C GLY A 75 5.80 -6.27 -12.17
N ARG A 76 6.34 -7.37 -12.71
CA ARG A 76 5.74 -8.70 -12.56
C ARG A 76 5.70 -9.14 -11.10
N LYS A 77 6.77 -8.89 -10.35
CA LYS A 77 6.87 -9.25 -8.94
C LYS A 77 5.76 -8.62 -8.09
N VAL A 78 5.34 -7.39 -8.38
CA VAL A 78 4.20 -6.74 -7.70
C VAL A 78 2.88 -7.48 -7.97
N LEU A 79 2.68 -7.96 -9.20
CA LEU A 79 1.51 -8.77 -9.54
C LEU A 79 1.55 -10.13 -8.83
N ASP A 80 2.71 -10.77 -8.77
CA ASP A 80 2.87 -12.02 -8.03
C ASP A 80 2.64 -11.82 -6.52
N ILE A 81 3.06 -10.67 -5.95
CA ILE A 81 2.76 -10.29 -4.56
C ILE A 81 1.26 -10.18 -4.33
N ARG A 82 0.55 -9.52 -5.25
CA ARG A 82 -0.91 -9.40 -5.19
C ARG A 82 -1.58 -10.77 -5.14
N ASP A 83 -1.17 -11.66 -6.01
CA ASP A 83 -1.73 -13.02 -6.07
C ASP A 83 -1.37 -13.81 -4.79
N SER A 84 -0.16 -13.64 -4.26
CA SER A 84 0.25 -14.21 -2.97
C SER A 84 -0.60 -13.70 -1.80
N VAL A 85 -0.95 -12.41 -1.79
CA VAL A 85 -1.84 -11.82 -0.77
C VAL A 85 -3.23 -12.47 -0.83
N VAL A 86 -3.77 -12.67 -2.02
CA VAL A 86 -5.07 -13.34 -2.20
C VAL A 86 -5.03 -14.77 -1.65
N VAL A 87 -4.00 -15.54 -2.02
CA VAL A 87 -3.83 -16.93 -1.57
C VAL A 87 -3.64 -17.02 -0.06
N ASN A 88 -2.91 -16.08 0.54
CA ASN A 88 -2.56 -16.10 1.96
C ASN A 88 -3.47 -15.23 2.83
N LEU A 89 -4.59 -14.72 2.30
CA LEU A 89 -5.42 -13.72 2.97
C LEU A 89 -5.83 -14.11 4.41
N PRO A 90 -6.33 -15.34 4.69
CA PRO A 90 -6.72 -15.72 6.05
C PRO A 90 -5.53 -15.70 7.03
N HIS A 91 -4.35 -16.15 6.59
CA HIS A 91 -3.13 -16.13 7.40
C HIS A 91 -2.64 -14.71 7.64
N LEU A 92 -2.66 -13.87 6.60
CA LEU A 92 -2.29 -12.46 6.70
C LEU A 92 -3.22 -11.71 7.67
N GLN A 93 -4.53 -11.89 7.55
CA GLN A 93 -5.50 -11.29 8.48
C GLN A 93 -5.24 -11.70 9.92
N SER A 94 -5.01 -12.99 10.18
CA SER A 94 -4.66 -13.47 11.51
C SER A 94 -3.41 -12.79 12.07
N ARG A 95 -2.35 -12.66 11.28
CA ARG A 95 -1.10 -11.99 11.70
C ARG A 95 -1.26 -10.48 11.90
N LEU A 96 -1.98 -9.80 11.01
CA LEU A 96 -2.25 -8.36 11.13
C LEU A 96 -3.14 -8.05 12.34
N MET A 97 -4.07 -8.93 12.69
CA MET A 97 -4.86 -8.81 13.93
C MET A 97 -4.00 -8.97 15.19
N GLU A 98 -3.02 -9.89 15.19
CA GLU A 98 -2.05 -10.04 16.30
C GLU A 98 -1.20 -8.77 16.47
N ILE A 99 -0.67 -8.24 15.37
CA ILE A 99 0.10 -6.98 15.36
C ILE A 99 -0.76 -5.82 15.87
N SER A 100 -2.00 -5.68 15.37
CA SER A 100 -2.92 -4.62 15.80
C SER A 100 -3.25 -4.71 17.29
N ARG A 101 -3.37 -5.92 17.85
CA ARG A 101 -3.58 -6.13 19.29
C ARG A 101 -2.37 -5.66 20.10
N MET A 102 -1.15 -5.91 19.60
CA MET A 102 0.08 -5.41 20.22
C MET A 102 0.17 -3.88 20.18
N ASP A 103 -0.13 -3.28 19.03
CA ASP A 103 -0.10 -1.83 18.85
C ASP A 103 -1.12 -1.13 19.79
N ARG A 104 -2.34 -1.70 19.94
CA ARG A 104 -3.32 -1.21 20.92
C ARG A 104 -2.83 -1.32 22.36
N ARG A 105 -2.18 -2.44 22.73
CA ARG A 105 -1.62 -2.62 24.08
C ARG A 105 -0.50 -1.62 24.37
N LYS A 106 0.42 -1.43 23.41
CA LYS A 106 1.47 -0.41 23.48
C LYS A 106 0.88 0.99 23.67
N ALA A 107 -0.11 1.37 22.86
CA ALA A 107 -0.76 2.67 22.97
C ALA A 107 -1.46 2.86 24.32
N ALA A 108 -2.09 1.83 24.88
CA ALA A 108 -2.72 1.89 26.21
C ALA A 108 -1.69 2.08 27.33
N LEU A 109 -0.53 1.43 27.25
CA LEU A 109 0.56 1.61 28.22
C LEU A 109 1.12 3.03 28.17
N ILE A 110 1.36 3.57 26.97
CA ILE A 110 1.83 4.95 26.78
C ILE A 110 0.85 5.95 27.40
N ARG A 111 -0.45 5.78 27.14
CA ARG A 111 -1.49 6.65 27.74
C ARG A 111 -1.55 6.57 29.26
N LYS A 112 -1.34 5.38 29.83
CA LYS A 112 -1.47 5.16 31.28
C LYS A 112 -0.26 5.64 32.08
N TYR A 113 0.95 5.47 31.55
CA TYR A 113 2.18 5.65 32.32
C TYR A 113 3.07 6.82 31.83
N GLY A 114 2.81 7.37 30.64
CA GLY A 114 3.65 8.41 30.04
C GLY A 114 5.06 7.90 29.65
N PRO A 115 5.90 8.72 28.99
CA PRO A 115 7.16 8.27 28.39
C PRO A 115 8.31 8.18 29.41
N GLN A 116 8.19 7.30 30.42
CA GLN A 116 9.22 7.08 31.44
C GLN A 116 10.30 6.08 30.95
N ALA A 117 11.53 6.14 31.49
CA ALA A 117 12.65 5.31 31.02
C ALA A 117 12.41 3.80 31.07
N ALA A 118 11.75 3.28 32.12
CA ALA A 118 11.35 1.87 32.19
C ALA A 118 10.32 1.51 31.10
N LEU A 119 9.41 2.42 30.76
CA LEU A 119 8.47 2.25 29.66
C LEU A 119 9.17 2.29 28.29
N LEU A 120 10.25 3.05 28.13
CA LEU A 120 11.01 3.09 26.87
C LEU A 120 11.63 1.72 26.54
N ALA A 121 12.12 0.98 27.55
CA ALA A 121 12.60 -0.38 27.37
C ALA A 121 11.47 -1.32 26.91
N ASP A 122 10.29 -1.24 27.56
CA ASP A 122 9.11 -2.02 27.15
C ASP A 122 8.67 -1.66 25.72
N ILE A 123 8.67 -0.37 25.36
CA ILE A 123 8.36 0.11 24.00
C ILE A 123 9.33 -0.47 22.97
N ALA A 124 10.61 -0.58 23.29
CA ALA A 124 11.62 -1.19 22.42
C ALA A 124 11.33 -2.69 22.21
N VAL A 125 10.97 -3.41 23.28
CA VAL A 125 10.54 -4.83 23.18
C VAL A 125 9.31 -4.97 22.27
N PHE A 126 8.31 -4.10 22.41
CA PHE A 126 7.16 -4.07 21.49
C PHE A 126 7.58 -3.80 20.04
N ALA A 127 8.51 -2.88 19.82
CA ALA A 127 8.99 -2.54 18.48
C ALA A 127 9.72 -3.72 17.82
N GLN A 128 10.59 -4.40 18.55
CA GLN A 128 11.28 -5.59 18.07
C GLN A 128 10.28 -6.73 17.78
N ALA A 129 9.40 -7.04 18.73
CA ALA A 129 8.40 -8.09 18.58
C ALA A 129 7.41 -7.80 17.43
N ARG A 130 7.14 -6.52 17.14
CA ARG A 130 6.38 -6.10 15.95
C ARG A 130 7.19 -6.34 14.69
N ALA A 131 8.45 -5.91 14.64
CA ALA A 131 9.32 -6.10 13.48
C ALA A 131 9.45 -7.59 13.10
N GLU A 132 9.66 -8.48 14.07
CA GLU A 132 9.71 -9.93 13.86
C GLU A 132 8.42 -10.49 13.23
N ARG A 133 7.24 -10.01 13.68
CA ARG A 133 5.96 -10.41 13.09
C ARG A 133 5.75 -9.84 11.69
N MET A 134 6.21 -8.62 11.43
CA MET A 134 6.13 -8.01 10.11
C MET A 134 6.97 -8.77 9.08
N VAL A 135 8.10 -9.35 9.46
CA VAL A 135 8.89 -10.22 8.57
C VAL A 135 8.04 -11.40 8.07
N VAL A 136 7.24 -12.01 8.95
CA VAL A 136 6.32 -13.10 8.56
C VAL A 136 5.24 -12.60 7.61
N VAL A 137 4.67 -11.42 7.87
CA VAL A 137 3.68 -10.79 6.97
C VAL A 137 4.27 -10.56 5.60
N TYR A 138 5.42 -9.89 5.49
CA TYR A 138 6.09 -9.66 4.21
C TYR A 138 6.46 -10.96 3.49
N SER A 139 6.84 -12.01 4.24
CA SER A 139 7.10 -13.33 3.67
C SER A 139 5.85 -13.95 3.04
N LEU A 140 4.71 -13.93 3.75
CA LEU A 140 3.43 -14.43 3.24
C LEU A 140 2.94 -13.66 2.01
N MET A 141 3.27 -12.37 1.92
CA MET A 141 2.97 -11.56 0.74
C MET A 141 3.92 -11.81 -0.44
N GLY A 142 5.02 -12.55 -0.24
CA GLY A 142 6.06 -12.69 -1.26
C GLY A 142 6.88 -11.42 -1.47
N MET A 143 6.93 -10.52 -0.47
CA MET A 143 7.74 -9.29 -0.45
C MET A 143 9.18 -9.51 0.03
N THR A 144 9.57 -10.76 0.27
CA THR A 144 10.94 -11.12 0.67
C THR A 144 11.72 -11.80 -0.47
N CYS A 145 13.04 -11.66 -0.42
CA CYS A 145 14.00 -12.38 -1.26
C CYS A 145 15.18 -12.82 -0.40
N CYS A 146 15.53 -14.11 -0.42
CA CYS A 146 16.55 -14.71 0.45
C CYS A 146 16.33 -14.39 1.95
N GLY A 147 15.07 -14.37 2.38
CA GLY A 147 14.68 -14.05 3.77
C GLY A 147 14.77 -12.57 4.15
N ARG A 148 15.12 -11.66 3.22
CA ARG A 148 15.19 -10.21 3.46
C ARG A 148 14.04 -9.49 2.78
N ASP A 149 13.54 -8.41 3.37
CA ASP A 149 12.62 -7.49 2.70
C ASP A 149 13.27 -6.96 1.41
N MET A 150 12.55 -7.04 0.30
CA MET A 150 13.01 -6.53 -0.99
C MET A 150 13.01 -4.99 -1.06
N GLN A 151 12.33 -4.31 -0.13
CA GLN A 151 12.20 -2.86 -0.07
C GLN A 151 11.64 -2.27 -1.37
N LEU A 152 10.66 -2.94 -1.99
CA LEU A 152 10.15 -2.56 -3.31
C LEU A 152 9.60 -1.13 -3.38
N GLY A 153 9.23 -0.54 -2.24
CA GLY A 153 8.82 0.86 -2.13
C GLY A 153 9.86 1.85 -2.68
N THR A 154 11.15 1.55 -2.56
CA THR A 154 12.23 2.41 -3.07
C THR A 154 12.26 2.47 -4.61
N PHE A 155 11.70 1.46 -5.29
CA PHE A 155 11.67 1.36 -6.75
C PHE A 155 10.33 1.75 -7.38
N MET A 156 9.35 2.19 -6.58
CA MET A 156 8.00 2.52 -7.07
C MET A 156 7.99 3.50 -8.24
N ARG A 157 8.85 4.54 -8.20
CA ARG A 157 8.94 5.55 -9.26
C ARG A 157 9.37 4.99 -10.62
N CYS A 158 10.03 3.83 -10.64
CA CYS A 158 10.50 3.16 -11.84
C CYS A 158 9.44 2.27 -12.50
N MET A 159 8.37 1.94 -11.75
CA MET A 159 7.30 1.08 -12.22
C MET A 159 6.30 1.87 -13.07
N ARG A 160 5.48 1.17 -13.88
CA ARG A 160 4.33 1.79 -14.54
C ARG A 160 3.37 2.38 -13.49
N PRO A 161 2.67 3.49 -13.80
CA PRO A 161 1.76 4.16 -12.86
C PRO A 161 0.81 3.20 -12.14
N GLU A 162 0.20 2.26 -12.87
CA GLU A 162 -0.79 1.32 -12.33
C GLU A 162 -0.16 0.32 -11.37
N VAL A 163 1.03 -0.18 -11.71
CA VAL A 163 1.78 -1.15 -10.89
C VAL A 163 2.34 -0.48 -9.64
N SER A 164 2.81 0.76 -9.77
CA SER A 164 3.28 1.53 -8.61
C SER A 164 2.13 1.83 -7.64
N ARG A 165 0.94 2.17 -8.15
CA ARG A 165 -0.25 2.35 -7.31
C ARG A 165 -0.63 1.06 -6.59
N GLU A 166 -0.57 -0.07 -7.30
CA GLU A 166 -0.83 -1.39 -6.71
C GLU A 166 0.10 -1.67 -5.52
N LEU A 167 1.40 -1.51 -5.73
CA LEU A 167 2.38 -1.72 -4.67
C LEU A 167 2.16 -0.76 -3.50
N TRP A 168 1.86 0.51 -3.78
CA TRP A 168 1.58 1.50 -2.74
C TRP A 168 0.37 1.11 -1.88
N LEU A 169 -0.71 0.63 -2.52
CA LEU A 169 -1.89 0.12 -1.81
C LEU A 169 -1.55 -1.12 -0.99
N LEU A 170 -0.74 -2.04 -1.52
CA LEU A 170 -0.28 -3.23 -0.80
C LEU A 170 0.56 -2.88 0.43
N LEU A 171 1.44 -1.88 0.33
CA LEU A 171 2.23 -1.39 1.45
C LEU A 171 1.32 -0.79 2.54
N HIS A 172 0.38 0.09 2.16
CA HIS A 172 -0.57 0.66 3.10
C HIS A 172 -1.50 -0.37 3.73
N TRP A 173 -1.90 -1.42 3.00
CA TRP A 173 -2.69 -2.52 3.56
C TRP A 173 -1.97 -3.27 4.69
N VAL A 174 -0.65 -3.17 4.76
CA VAL A 174 0.17 -3.86 5.75
C VAL A 174 0.57 -2.93 6.88
N GLU A 175 0.83 -1.67 6.54
CA GLU A 175 1.32 -0.65 7.46
C GLU A 175 0.19 0.03 8.24
N ASP A 176 -0.98 0.20 7.62
CA ASP A 176 -2.12 0.81 8.28
C ASP A 176 -2.67 -0.13 9.38
N PRO A 177 -3.21 0.42 10.49
CA PRO A 177 -3.86 -0.39 11.50
C PRO A 177 -5.01 -1.19 10.88
N PHE A 178 -5.11 -2.48 11.21
CA PHE A 178 -6.09 -3.37 10.59
C PHE A 178 -7.55 -2.88 10.76
N ASP A 179 -7.88 -2.28 11.91
CA ASP A 179 -9.21 -1.70 12.18
C ASP A 179 -9.49 -0.43 11.35
N GLY A 180 -8.43 0.20 10.85
CA GLY A 180 -8.45 1.38 9.98
C GLY A 180 -8.58 1.05 8.50
N HIS A 181 -8.53 -0.23 8.11
CA HIS A 181 -8.75 -0.61 6.72
C HIS A 181 -10.17 -0.22 6.28
N ARG A 182 -10.24 0.42 5.12
CA ARG A 182 -11.48 0.86 4.49
C ARG A 182 -11.48 0.42 3.04
N ALA A 183 -12.64 0.03 2.53
CA ALA A 183 -12.85 -0.17 1.11
C ALA A 183 -13.60 1.02 0.53
N CYS A 184 -13.34 1.34 -0.73
CA CYS A 184 -14.09 2.33 -1.47
C CYS A 184 -15.57 1.95 -1.54
N GLY A 185 -16.44 2.90 -1.21
CA GLY A 185 -17.89 2.70 -1.19
C GLY A 185 -18.52 2.53 -2.58
N TRP A 186 -17.79 2.84 -3.67
CA TRP A 186 -18.30 2.60 -5.02
C TRP A 186 -18.40 1.08 -5.29
N PRO A 187 -19.60 0.52 -5.54
CA PRO A 187 -19.82 -0.90 -5.83
C PRO A 187 -18.81 -1.58 -6.74
N ASP A 188 -18.35 -0.90 -7.80
CA ASP A 188 -17.45 -1.46 -8.81
C ASP A 188 -15.96 -1.28 -8.47
N CYS A 189 -15.62 -0.34 -7.58
CA CYS A 189 -14.24 -0.07 -7.22
C CYS A 189 -13.77 -0.98 -6.08
N ARG A 190 -14.38 -0.84 -4.90
CA ARG A 190 -14.02 -1.57 -3.66
C ARG A 190 -12.53 -1.65 -3.32
N ALA A 191 -11.70 -0.80 -3.91
CA ALA A 191 -10.28 -0.74 -3.61
C ALA A 191 -10.05 -0.29 -2.17
N LEU A 192 -8.93 -0.68 -1.57
CA LEU A 192 -8.51 -0.14 -0.28
C LEU A 192 -8.37 1.37 -0.39
N ILE A 193 -8.81 2.05 0.66
CA ILE A 193 -8.49 3.44 0.89
C ILE A 193 -7.51 3.48 2.06
N PRO A 194 -6.23 3.84 1.82
CA PRO A 194 -5.25 4.01 2.88
C PRO A 194 -5.68 5.07 3.90
N ALA A 195 -5.27 4.89 5.16
CA ALA A 195 -5.56 5.81 6.25
C ALA A 195 -5.03 7.23 5.97
N CYS A 196 -3.95 7.35 5.20
CA CYS A 196 -3.38 8.64 4.80
C CYS A 196 -4.28 9.44 3.84
N CYS A 197 -5.33 8.82 3.29
CA CYS A 197 -6.31 9.44 2.40
C CYS A 197 -7.57 9.92 3.13
N GLU A 198 -7.58 9.91 4.47
CA GLU A 198 -8.66 10.43 5.31
C GLU A 198 -8.46 11.92 5.65
N TRP A 199 -9.54 12.70 5.62
CA TRP A 199 -9.61 14.05 6.19
C TRP A 199 -10.99 14.34 6.77
N LEU A 200 -11.06 15.37 7.62
CA LEU A 200 -12.33 15.95 8.08
C LEU A 200 -12.76 17.07 7.14
N ASN A 201 -14.02 17.08 6.71
CA ASN A 201 -14.58 18.23 6.00
C ASN A 201 -14.92 19.39 6.96
N GLU A 202 -15.46 20.47 6.42
CA GLU A 202 -15.87 21.67 7.19
C GLU A 202 -16.93 21.38 8.26
N LYS A 203 -17.62 20.23 8.18
CA LYS A 203 -18.64 19.78 9.13
C LYS A 203 -18.09 18.75 10.14
N GLU A 204 -16.78 18.59 10.21
CA GLU A 204 -16.09 17.59 11.04
C GLU A 204 -16.48 16.14 10.70
N GLU A 205 -16.91 15.87 9.47
CA GLU A 205 -17.24 14.54 8.99
C GLU A 205 -16.02 13.93 8.29
N SER A 206 -15.67 12.68 8.66
CA SER A 206 -14.63 11.92 7.98
C SER A 206 -14.99 11.66 6.51
N ARG A 207 -14.07 12.04 5.63
CA ARG A 207 -14.06 11.76 4.20
C ARG A 207 -12.81 10.99 3.82
N TRP A 208 -12.94 10.17 2.80
CA TRP A 208 -11.86 9.34 2.29
C TRP A 208 -11.76 9.45 0.78
N TYR A 209 -10.54 9.51 0.26
CA TYR A 209 -10.26 9.62 -1.17
C TYR A 209 -9.76 8.28 -1.71
N CYS A 210 -10.42 7.74 -2.73
CA CYS A 210 -9.98 6.52 -3.38
C CYS A 210 -9.02 6.82 -4.53
N VAL A 211 -7.74 6.47 -4.39
CA VAL A 211 -6.72 6.69 -5.43
C VAL A 211 -6.93 5.85 -6.70
N THR A 212 -7.80 4.83 -6.66
CA THR A 212 -8.09 3.95 -7.79
C THR A 212 -9.14 4.56 -8.72
N CYS A 213 -10.32 4.91 -8.20
CA CYS A 213 -11.40 5.50 -9.00
C CYS A 213 -11.50 7.03 -8.89
N ARG A 214 -10.67 7.67 -8.04
CA ARG A 214 -10.66 9.11 -7.77
C ARG A 214 -11.97 9.66 -7.19
N ALA A 215 -12.83 8.78 -6.69
CA ALA A 215 -14.05 9.15 -5.99
C ALA A 215 -13.81 9.30 -4.48
N ASN A 216 -14.80 9.88 -3.79
CA ASN A 216 -14.79 10.01 -2.34
C ASN A 216 -15.76 9.03 -1.68
N SER A 217 -15.52 8.71 -0.42
CA SER A 217 -16.46 8.02 0.45
C SER A 217 -16.62 8.82 1.75
N GLN A 218 -17.79 8.74 2.38
CA GLN A 218 -18.10 9.42 3.64
C GLN A 218 -18.63 8.41 4.66
N ALA A 219 -18.34 8.65 5.94
CA ALA A 219 -18.88 7.84 7.03
C ALA A 219 -20.40 8.00 7.05
N THR A 220 -21.16 6.94 6.78
CA THR A 220 -22.60 6.94 7.08
C THR A 220 -22.82 6.36 8.47
N VAL A 221 -23.79 6.92 9.20
CA VAL A 221 -24.14 6.56 10.59
C VAL A 221 -24.57 5.08 10.72
N HIS A 222 -24.93 4.44 9.61
CA HIS A 222 -25.05 2.99 9.53
C HIS A 222 -23.68 2.40 9.28
N GLY A 223 -23.08 1.93 10.38
CA GLY A 223 -21.80 1.25 10.39
C GLY A 223 -21.65 0.34 9.18
N LEU A 224 -20.49 0.43 8.55
CA LEU A 224 -20.01 -0.59 7.63
C LEU A 224 -19.78 -1.85 8.48
N ILE A 225 -20.89 -2.54 8.80
CA ILE A 225 -20.94 -3.74 9.64
C ILE A 225 -20.14 -4.81 8.92
N ARG A 226 -18.93 -5.06 9.42
CA ARG A 226 -18.14 -6.31 9.40
C ARG A 226 -17.82 -7.00 8.06
N GLU A 227 -18.43 -6.68 6.93
CA GLU A 227 -18.27 -7.45 5.68
C GLU A 227 -17.31 -6.84 4.64
N GLN A 228 -16.68 -5.70 4.93
CA GLN A 228 -16.03 -4.89 3.88
C GLN A 228 -14.51 -5.05 3.73
N THR A 229 -13.84 -5.92 4.51
CA THR A 229 -12.44 -6.27 4.24
C THR A 229 -12.29 -7.29 3.12
N ARG A 230 -13.09 -7.18 2.05
CA ARG A 230 -12.90 -7.94 0.81
C ARG A 230 -11.77 -7.30 -0.01
N PHE A 231 -10.56 -7.44 0.50
CA PHE A 231 -9.33 -7.08 -0.17
C PHE A 231 -8.69 -8.35 -0.78
N PRO A 232 -8.15 -8.34 -2.01
CA PRO A 232 -8.44 -7.36 -3.07
C PRO A 232 -8.55 -7.89 -4.50
N PHE A 233 -9.13 -7.03 -5.34
CA PHE A 233 -9.20 -7.08 -6.81
C PHE A 233 -10.22 -8.06 -7.39
N LEU A 234 -11.49 -7.66 -7.37
CA LEU A 234 -12.28 -7.76 -8.59
C LEU A 234 -13.07 -6.45 -8.74
N PRO A 235 -12.64 -5.50 -9.60
CA PRO A 235 -13.65 -4.73 -10.29
C PRO A 235 -14.56 -5.76 -10.97
N ARG A 236 -15.85 -5.74 -10.64
CA ARG A 236 -16.83 -6.42 -11.49
C ARG A 236 -16.86 -5.62 -12.79
N GLY A 237 -15.99 -5.98 -13.73
CA GLY A 237 -15.91 -5.36 -15.04
C GLY A 237 -15.32 -3.94 -15.02
N HIS A 238 -14.09 -3.82 -15.51
CA HIS A 238 -13.68 -2.60 -16.20
C HIS A 238 -13.21 -2.96 -17.61
N PRO A 239 -14.12 -3.23 -18.56
CA PRO A 239 -13.87 -2.84 -19.94
C PRO A 239 -14.08 -1.31 -19.99
N GLY A 240 -13.13 -0.56 -20.54
CA GLY A 240 -13.18 0.91 -20.48
C GLY A 240 -14.49 1.50 -20.98
N LEU A 241 -15.12 2.39 -20.21
CA LEU A 241 -16.25 3.25 -20.59
C LEU A 241 -16.25 4.41 -19.56
N PHE A 242 -15.89 5.65 -19.90
CA PHE A 242 -16.41 6.43 -21.02
C PHE A 242 -15.35 6.77 -22.08
N PRO A 243 -15.61 6.54 -23.38
CA PRO A 243 -15.00 7.33 -24.43
C PRO A 243 -15.59 8.75 -24.40
N ALA A 244 -14.85 9.69 -24.99
CA ALA A 244 -15.29 11.06 -25.22
C ALA A 244 -16.74 11.13 -25.73
N ARG A 245 -17.50 12.06 -25.16
CA ARG A 245 -18.54 12.78 -25.87
C ARG A 245 -18.21 14.26 -25.79
#